data_AF-A0A0K8Q290-F1
#
_entry.id   AF-A0A0K8Q290-F1
#
_cell.length_a   1.000
_cell.length_b   1.000
_cell.length_c   1.000
_cell.angle_alpha   90.00
_cell.angle_beta   90.00
_cell.angle_gamma   90.00
#
_symmetry.space_group_name_H-M   'P 1'
#
loop_
_entity.id
_entity.type
_entity.pdbx_description
1 polymer ?
#
loop_
_entity_poly.entity_id
_entity_poly.type
_entity_poly.pdbx_seq_one_letter_code
_entity_poly.pdbx_strand_id
1 'polypeptide(L)'
;VLRVAGGDAVFSPRLAGFVLDAFGTAPADIADDELDRLSARELEVMRLIARGYSYKEVAKELFISIKTVETHVSAVLRKLQLSSRHELTRWAAERRLL
;
A
#
# COMPACT_ATOMS: atom_id res chain seq x y z
N VAL A 1 -38.56 -5.29 -24.56
CA VAL A 1 -37.57 -4.20 -24.74
C VAL A 1 -36.39 -4.52 -23.82
N LEU A 2 -35.37 -5.30 -24.21
CA LEU A 2 -34.15 -4.99 -25.02
C LEU A 2 -33.31 -3.82 -24.48
N ARG A 3 -32.15 -4.09 -23.83
CA ARG A 3 -30.77 -3.88 -24.36
C ARG A 3 -29.67 -3.89 -23.29
N VAL A 4 -28.49 -4.32 -23.76
CA VAL A 4 -27.17 -4.58 -23.15
C VAL A 4 -26.24 -3.36 -23.25
N ALA A 5 -25.29 -3.20 -22.30
CA ALA A 5 -23.87 -2.76 -22.45
C ALA A 5 -23.26 -2.69 -21.02
N GLY A 6 -22.08 -3.21 -20.63
CA GLY A 6 -20.82 -3.41 -21.34
C GLY A 6 -19.83 -2.33 -20.88
N GLY A 7 -18.79 -2.68 -20.09
CA GLY A 7 -17.71 -1.73 -19.78
C GLY A 7 -16.90 -2.08 -18.53
N ASP A 8 -15.80 -2.81 -18.71
CA ASP A 8 -14.71 -2.97 -17.76
C ASP A 8 -14.26 -1.61 -17.20
N ALA A 9 -14.13 -1.52 -15.87
CA ALA A 9 -13.51 -0.36 -15.23
C ALA A 9 -11.99 -0.46 -15.36
N VAL A 10 -11.50 -0.08 -16.55
CA VAL A 10 -10.12 0.30 -16.80
C VAL A 10 -9.86 1.61 -16.06
N PHE A 11 -9.09 1.58 -14.97
CA PHE A 11 -8.58 2.81 -14.38
C PHE A 11 -7.05 2.79 -14.31
N SER A 12 -6.52 3.44 -15.34
CA SER A 12 -5.16 3.93 -15.52
C SER A 12 -5.07 5.36 -14.91
N PRO A 13 -3.91 6.04 -14.92
CA PRO A 13 -3.32 6.70 -13.77
C PRO A 13 -3.60 8.21 -13.76
N ARG A 14 -4.76 8.65 -13.25
CA ARG A 14 -5.05 10.07 -12.93
C ARG A 14 -6.41 10.23 -12.20
N LEU A 15 -6.43 10.01 -10.88
CA LEU A 15 -7.42 10.59 -9.95
C LEU A 15 -6.89 10.38 -8.51
N ALA A 16 -6.24 11.41 -7.94
CA ALA A 16 -6.79 12.27 -6.88
C ALA A 16 -6.71 11.57 -5.50
N GLY A 17 -5.97 12.06 -4.50
CA GLY A 17 -6.07 13.42 -3.98
C GLY A 17 -7.46 13.59 -3.35
N PHE A 18 -7.53 13.84 -2.03
CA PHE A 18 -8.71 13.87 -1.12
C PHE A 18 -8.96 12.53 -0.39
N VAL A 19 -8.96 12.42 0.95
CA VAL A 19 -9.22 13.37 2.05
C VAL A 19 -8.44 12.92 3.30
N LEU A 20 -7.56 13.77 3.87
CA LEU A 20 -7.21 13.74 5.31
C LEU A 20 -6.89 15.16 5.80
N ASP A 21 -7.80 16.12 5.56
CA ASP A 21 -7.68 17.49 6.09
C ASP A 21 -8.37 17.65 7.46
N ALA A 22 -8.10 16.74 8.41
CA ALA A 22 -8.81 16.77 9.68
C ALA A 22 -8.09 16.17 10.89
N PHE A 23 -6.75 16.13 10.98
CA PHE A 23 -6.10 15.78 12.25
C PHE A 23 -4.83 16.62 12.46
N GLY A 24 -4.85 17.40 13.55
CA GLY A 24 -3.96 18.52 13.81
C GLY A 24 -2.47 18.22 13.92
N THR A 25 -1.70 19.22 13.49
CA THR A 25 -0.35 19.64 13.91
C THR A 25 0.56 18.60 14.60
N ALA A 26 1.50 18.05 13.79
CA ALA A 26 2.64 17.14 14.08
C ALA A 26 2.28 15.67 14.42
N PRO A 27 2.98 14.60 13.94
CA PRO A 27 4.12 14.43 13.02
C PRO A 27 3.72 13.78 11.66
N ALA A 28 2.51 14.05 11.19
CA ALA A 28 1.95 13.46 9.96
C ALA A 28 2.77 13.78 8.70
N ASP A 29 3.36 14.97 8.62
CA ASP A 29 4.09 15.43 7.43
C ASP A 29 5.26 14.50 7.04
N ILE A 30 6.01 13.98 8.02
CA ILE A 30 7.14 13.06 7.77
C ILE A 30 6.64 11.68 7.32
N ALA A 31 5.44 11.27 7.76
CA ALA A 31 4.83 10.02 7.33
C ALA A 31 4.36 10.09 5.88
N ASP A 32 3.73 11.20 5.52
CA ASP A 32 3.25 11.42 4.16
C ASP A 32 4.45 11.49 3.18
N ASP A 33 5.55 12.15 3.54
CA ASP A 33 6.77 12.20 2.71
C ASP A 33 7.42 10.84 2.42
N GLU A 34 7.31 9.88 3.34
CA GLU A 34 7.85 8.52 3.15
C GLU A 34 6.86 7.61 2.41
N LEU A 35 5.56 7.77 2.68
CA LEU A 35 4.49 7.06 1.98
C LEU A 35 4.39 7.50 0.51
N ASP A 36 4.61 8.78 0.21
CA ASP A 36 4.58 9.35 -1.15
C ASP A 36 5.70 8.81 -2.04
N ARG A 37 6.76 8.22 -1.46
CA ARG A 37 7.82 7.53 -2.21
C ARG A 37 7.41 6.14 -2.67
N LEU A 38 6.38 5.56 -2.05
CA LEU A 38 5.84 4.27 -2.43
C LEU A 38 4.87 4.44 -3.60
N SER A 39 4.99 3.56 -4.57
CA SER A 39 3.95 3.41 -5.59
C SER A 39 2.66 2.89 -4.94
N ALA A 40 1.52 3.10 -5.59
CA ALA A 40 0.23 2.58 -5.14
C ALA A 40 0.29 1.07 -4.80
N ARG A 41 0.98 0.29 -5.64
CA ARG A 41 1.11 -1.16 -5.45
C ARG A 41 1.98 -1.55 -4.26
N GLU A 42 3.07 -0.83 -4.04
CA GLU A 42 3.94 -1.03 -2.88
C GLU A 42 3.21 -0.68 -1.59
N LEU A 43 2.39 0.38 -1.61
CA LEU A 43 1.59 0.81 -0.47
C LEU A 43 0.46 -0.18 -0.15
N GLU A 44 -0.19 -0.78 -1.14
CA GLU A 44 -1.13 -1.90 -0.94
C GLU A 44 -0.46 -3.10 -0.27
N VAL A 45 0.68 -3.54 -0.79
CA VAL A 45 1.45 -4.67 -0.23
C VAL A 45 1.86 -4.35 1.21
N MET A 46 2.41 -3.15 1.45
CA MET A 46 2.82 -2.69 2.77
C MET A 46 1.66 -2.75 3.77
N ARG A 47 0.48 -2.24 3.43
CA ARG A 47 -0.71 -2.24 4.29
C ARG A 47 -1.14 -3.65 4.68
N LEU A 48 -1.17 -4.58 3.72
CA LEU A 48 -1.54 -5.96 4.02
C LEU A 48 -0.53 -6.64 4.95
N ILE A 49 0.77 -6.40 4.72
CA ILE A 49 1.84 -6.92 5.60
C ILE A 49 1.74 -6.32 7.01
N ALA A 50 1.46 -5.02 7.12
CA ALA A 50 1.26 -4.34 8.41
C ALA A 50 0.09 -4.94 9.20
N ARG A 51 -0.98 -5.36 8.51
CA ARG A 51 -2.14 -6.07 9.08
C ARG A 51 -1.86 -7.52 9.45
N GLY A 52 -0.65 -8.03 9.21
CA GLY A 52 -0.23 -9.37 9.60
C GLY A 52 -0.37 -10.44 8.51
N TYR A 53 -0.82 -10.08 7.31
CA TYR A 53 -0.98 -11.05 6.21
C TYR A 53 0.37 -11.69 5.85
N SER A 54 0.35 -12.99 5.57
CA SER A 54 1.49 -13.71 5.00
C SER A 54 1.66 -13.40 3.52
N TYR A 55 2.86 -13.62 2.97
CA TYR A 55 3.11 -13.37 1.54
C TYR A 55 2.20 -14.19 0.62
N LYS A 56 1.77 -15.37 1.08
CA LYS A 56 0.81 -16.22 0.37
C LYS A 56 -0.58 -15.62 0.32
N GLU A 57 -1.03 -15.01 1.42
CA GLU A 57 -2.33 -14.34 1.49
C GLU A 57 -2.30 -13.05 0.68
N VAL A 58 -1.25 -12.24 0.80
CA VAL A 58 -1.07 -11.04 -0.04
C VAL A 58 -1.08 -11.39 -1.52
N ALA A 59 -0.38 -12.45 -1.91
CA ALA A 59 -0.37 -12.94 -3.30
C ALA A 59 -1.78 -13.29 -3.80
N LYS A 60 -2.61 -13.92 -2.94
CA LYS A 60 -4.00 -14.26 -3.26
C LYS A 60 -4.88 -13.02 -3.35
N GLU A 61 -4.84 -12.14 -2.35
CA GLU A 61 -5.65 -10.90 -2.30
C GLU A 61 -5.35 -9.98 -3.49
N LEU A 62 -4.08 -9.90 -3.88
CA LEU A 62 -3.61 -9.02 -4.94
C LEU A 62 -3.54 -9.70 -6.32
N PHE A 63 -3.91 -10.98 -6.42
CA PHE A 63 -3.86 -11.80 -7.65
C PHE A 63 -2.49 -11.77 -8.37
N ILE A 64 -1.40 -11.85 -7.61
CA ILE A 64 -0.02 -11.85 -8.12
C ILE A 64 0.79 -13.03 -7.57
N SER A 65 1.93 -13.32 -8.16
CA SER A 65 2.80 -14.38 -7.64
C SER A 65 3.42 -13.99 -6.29
N ILE A 66 3.72 -14.98 -5.44
CA ILE A 66 4.47 -14.78 -4.18
C ILE A 66 5.81 -14.09 -4.48
N LYS A 67 6.47 -14.45 -5.58
CA LYS A 67 7.74 -13.84 -5.97
C LYS A 67 7.60 -12.35 -6.26
N THR A 68 6.48 -11.94 -6.86
CA THR A 68 6.15 -10.54 -7.11
C THR A 68 5.91 -9.80 -5.79
N VAL A 69 5.24 -10.42 -4.81
CA VAL A 69 5.09 -9.86 -3.46
C VAL A 69 6.44 -9.64 -2.80
N GLU A 70 7.35 -10.63 -2.84
CA GLU A 70 8.71 -10.48 -2.29
C GLU A 70 9.45 -9.30 -2.90
N THR A 71 9.36 -9.13 -4.22
CA THR A 71 9.97 -7.99 -4.93
C THR A 71 9.38 -6.66 -4.45
N HIS A 72 8.05 -6.55 -4.32
CA HIS A 72 7.42 -5.34 -3.80
C HIS A 72 7.81 -5.05 -2.35
N VAL A 73 7.80 -6.06 -1.47
CA VAL A 73 8.26 -5.90 -0.08
C VAL A 73 9.71 -5.45 -0.03
N SER A 74 10.59 -6.03 -0.87
CA SER A 74 12.01 -5.63 -0.91
C SER A 74 12.18 -4.19 -1.37
N ALA A 75 11.37 -3.74 -2.34
CA ALA A 75 11.38 -2.35 -2.80
C ALA A 75 10.86 -1.40 -1.71
N VAL A 76 9.77 -1.76 -1.01
CA VAL A 76 9.22 -1.00 0.13
C VAL A 76 10.29 -0.85 1.23
N LEU A 77 10.89 -1.96 1.67
CA LEU A 77 11.92 -1.95 2.71
C LEU A 77 13.09 -1.05 2.29
N ARG A 78 13.56 -1.14 1.04
CA ARG A 78 14.64 -0.29 0.53
C ARG A 78 14.25 1.20 0.53
N LYS A 79 13.02 1.53 0.12
CA LYS A 79 12.53 2.92 0.04
C LYS A 79 12.32 3.56 1.42
N LEU A 80 11.84 2.77 2.37
CA LEU A 80 11.63 3.17 3.77
C LEU A 80 12.90 3.00 4.63
N GLN A 81 14.00 2.52 4.04
CA GLN A 81 15.26 2.23 4.73
C GLN A 81 15.11 1.27 5.92
N LEU A 82 14.22 0.29 5.77
CA LEU A 82 13.97 -0.77 6.75
C LEU A 82 14.69 -2.05 6.33
N SER A 83 15.08 -2.86 7.30
CA SER A 83 15.85 -4.08 7.08
C SER A 83 15.01 -5.35 7.18
N SER A 84 13.79 -5.27 7.75
CA SER A 84 12.97 -6.46 7.98
C SER A 84 11.47 -6.21 7.93
N ARG A 85 10.70 -7.27 7.64
CA ARG A 85 9.24 -7.27 7.77
C ARG A 85 8.78 -6.83 9.17
N HIS A 86 9.50 -7.25 10.21
CA HIS A 86 9.17 -6.89 11.59
C HIS A 86 9.34 -5.39 11.84
N GLU A 87 10.39 -4.78 11.28
CA GLU A 87 10.55 -3.32 11.28
C GLU A 87 9.41 -2.65 10.50
N LEU A 88 8.99 -3.21 9.37
CA LEU A 88 7.87 -2.66 8.61
C LEU A 88 6.56 -2.67 9.41
N THR A 89 6.25 -3.76 10.10
CA THR A 89 5.06 -3.86 10.95
C THR A 89 5.13 -2.87 12.13
N ARG A 90 6.30 -2.72 12.76
CA ARG A 90 6.49 -1.73 13.83
C ARG A 90 6.38 -0.30 13.32
N TRP A 91 7.03 0.02 12.21
CA TRP A 91 6.97 1.32 11.54
C TRP A 91 5.52 1.70 11.21
N ALA A 92 4.73 0.74 10.71
CA ALA A 92 3.31 0.97 10.42
C ALA A 92 2.48 1.16 11.71
N ALA A 93 2.76 0.41 12.77
CA ALA A 93 2.06 0.53 14.06
C ALA A 93 2.36 1.86 14.76
N GLU A 94 3.62 2.30 14.76
CA GLU A 94 4.06 3.59 15.32
C GLU A 94 3.37 4.78 14.65
N ARG A 95 3.05 4.65 13.36
CA ARG A 95 2.38 5.66 12.54
C ARG A 95 0.86 5.52 12.51
N ARG A 96 0.29 4.58 13.28
CA ARG A 96 -1.15 4.25 13.30
C ARG A 96 -1.73 3.90 11.91
N LEU A 97 -0.95 3.24 11.07
CA LEU A 97 -1.31 2.87 9.68
C LEU A 97 -1.96 1.46 9.57
N LEU A 98 -2.57 0.95 10.65
CA LEU A 98 -3.17 -0.38 10.73
C LEU A 98 -4.63 -0.41 10.24
#